data_AF-A0A9E6BS21-F1
#
_entry.id   AF-A0A9E6BS21-F1
#
_cell.length_a   1.000
_cell.length_b   1.000
_cell.length_c   1.000
_cell.angle_alpha   90.00
_cell.angle_beta   90.00
_cell.angle_gamma   90.00
#
_symmetry.space_group_name_H-M   'P 1'
#
loop_
_entity.id
_entity.type
_entity.pdbx_description
1 polymer ?
#
loop_
_entity_poly.entity_id
_entity_poly.type
_entity_poly.pdbx_seq_one_letter_code
_entity_poly.pdbx_strand_id
1 'polypeptide(L)'
;MIPREKKRDLSEDEAWQIALEDHPEWHKALLEDELPDEVIGENGQPMNVTLHLTLHAMIERQLAADDPEGVVAVARELKQLGLSRHDIRHAIGSVLIQHIWSIWRNRQTFDPARYLAELSDIVETCREA
;
A
#
# COMPACT_ATOMS: atom_id res chain seq x y z
N MET A 1 -22.82 17.87 1.59
CA MET A 1 -21.87 17.84 0.46
C MET A 1 -20.47 17.84 1.07
N ILE A 2 -19.86 16.66 1.22
CA ILE A 2 -18.51 16.55 1.79
C ILE A 2 -17.53 17.01 0.69
N PRO A 3 -16.58 17.92 0.96
CA PRO A 3 -15.61 18.36 -0.04
C PRO A 3 -14.85 17.15 -0.60
N ARG A 4 -14.86 17.00 -1.93
CA ARG A 4 -14.01 16.04 -2.62
C ARG A 4 -12.58 16.56 -2.43
N GLU A 5 -11.78 15.88 -1.60
CA GLU A 5 -10.35 16.21 -1.47
C GLU A 5 -9.75 16.25 -2.88
N LYS A 6 -9.03 17.33 -3.21
CA LYS A 6 -8.41 17.46 -4.53
C LYS A 6 -7.43 16.30 -4.71
N LYS A 7 -7.53 15.57 -5.82
CA LYS A 7 -6.50 14.62 -6.26
C LYS A 7 -5.14 15.34 -6.19
N ARG A 8 -4.24 14.85 -5.34
CA ARG A 8 -2.90 15.40 -5.16
C ARG A 8 -1.93 14.36 -5.69
N ASP A 9 -1.12 14.74 -6.66
CA ASP A 9 0.03 13.92 -7.04
C ASP A 9 1.09 14.08 -5.96
N LEU A 10 1.32 13.01 -5.20
CA LEU A 10 2.39 12.92 -4.21
C LEU A 10 3.70 12.64 -4.92
N SER A 11 4.75 13.41 -4.59
CA SER A 11 6.10 13.03 -5.00
C SER A 11 6.52 11.70 -4.35
N GLU A 12 7.50 11.05 -4.94
CA GLU A 12 8.06 9.81 -4.38
C GLU A 12 8.61 10.03 -2.98
N ASP A 13 9.39 11.08 -2.76
CA ASP A 13 9.97 11.41 -1.46
C ASP A 13 8.90 11.64 -0.39
N GLU A 14 7.83 12.40 -0.70
CA GLU A 14 6.73 12.62 0.24
C GLU A 14 6.02 11.30 0.59
N ALA A 15 5.80 10.42 -0.39
CA ALA A 15 5.16 9.14 -0.17
C ALA A 15 6.03 8.20 0.68
N TRP A 16 7.35 8.23 0.48
CA TRP A 16 8.31 7.51 1.31
C TRP A 16 8.35 8.03 2.75
N GLN A 17 8.33 9.35 2.96
CA GLN A 17 8.25 9.93 4.30
C GLN A 17 6.99 9.46 5.04
N ILE A 18 5.85 9.45 4.34
CA ILE A 18 4.60 8.92 4.89
C ILE A 18 4.70 7.42 5.22
N ALA A 19 5.36 6.62 4.38
CA ALA A 19 5.56 5.20 4.64
C ALA A 19 6.40 4.96 5.91
N LEU A 20 7.43 5.80 6.12
CA LEU A 20 8.30 5.74 7.29
C LEU A 20 7.61 6.13 8.59
N GLU A 21 6.56 6.95 8.57
CA GLU A 21 5.81 7.31 9.79
C GLU A 21 5.28 6.10 10.55
N ASP A 22 4.97 5.00 9.84
CA ASP A 22 4.52 3.74 10.46
C ASP A 22 5.68 2.84 10.92
N HIS A 23 6.92 3.20 10.61
CA HIS A 23 8.15 2.46 10.94
C HIS A 23 9.21 3.34 11.63
N PRO A 24 8.92 3.85 12.84
CA PRO A 24 9.87 4.66 13.61
C PRO A 24 11.19 3.92 13.90
N GLU A 25 11.18 2.58 13.95
CA GLU A 25 12.36 1.73 14.12
C GLU A 25 13.41 1.89 13.00
N TRP A 26 12.98 2.29 11.80
CA TRP A 26 13.85 2.44 10.63
C TRP A 26 14.28 3.88 10.37
N HIS A 27 13.75 4.87 11.09
CA HIS A 27 14.10 6.29 10.89
C HIS A 27 15.60 6.54 11.03
N LYS A 28 16.21 6.02 12.11
CA LYS A 28 17.64 6.19 12.36
C LYS A 28 18.47 5.49 11.29
N ALA A 29 18.15 4.24 10.99
CA ALA A 29 18.85 3.41 10.01
C ALA A 29 18.81 4.05 8.62
N LEU A 30 17.68 4.62 8.21
CA LEU A 30 17.58 5.35 6.93
C LEU A 30 18.47 6.60 6.90
N LEU A 31 18.50 7.40 7.97
CA LEU A 31 19.33 8.61 8.03
C LEU A 31 20.83 8.30 7.98
N GLU A 32 21.22 7.13 8.45
CA GLU A 32 22.60 6.64 8.49
C GLU A 32 22.97 5.82 7.25
N ASP A 33 22.04 5.59 6.31
CA ASP A 33 22.20 4.70 5.14
C ASP A 33 22.54 3.24 5.55
N GLU A 34 21.94 2.79 6.67
CA GLU A 34 22.13 1.48 7.30
C GLU A 34 20.81 0.69 7.37
N LEU A 35 19.87 0.90 6.43
CA LEU A 35 18.67 0.08 6.37
C LEU A 35 19.05 -1.40 6.18
N PRO A 36 18.52 -2.31 7.01
CA PRO A 36 18.76 -3.72 6.80
C PRO A 36 18.07 -4.18 5.51
N ASP A 37 18.74 -4.99 4.72
CA ASP A 37 18.16 -5.54 3.48
C ASP A 37 16.91 -6.37 3.77
N GLU A 38 16.93 -7.15 4.86
CA GLU A 38 15.89 -8.10 5.23
C GLU A 38 15.70 -8.16 6.75
N VAL A 39 14.44 -8.24 7.18
CA VAL A 39 14.03 -8.46 8.57
C VAL A 39 13.01 -9.59 8.64
N ILE A 40 12.78 -10.15 9.83
CA ILE A 40 11.68 -11.09 10.06
C ILE A 40 10.40 -10.29 10.27
N GLY A 41 9.43 -10.43 9.35
CA GLY A 41 8.13 -9.78 9.43
C GLY A 41 7.21 -10.40 10.48
N GLU A 42 6.05 -9.79 10.70
CA GLU A 42 5.08 -10.22 11.73
C GLU A 42 4.56 -11.66 11.51
N ASN A 43 4.53 -12.12 10.25
CA ASN A 43 4.16 -13.48 9.88
C ASN A 43 5.30 -14.50 10.05
N GLY A 44 6.45 -14.08 10.61
CA GLY A 44 7.63 -14.91 10.82
C GLY A 44 8.42 -15.22 9.55
N GLN A 45 8.08 -14.61 8.41
CA GLN A 45 8.80 -14.78 7.15
C GLN A 45 9.79 -13.63 6.91
N PRO A 46 10.87 -13.86 6.15
CA PRO A 46 11.77 -12.79 5.77
C PRO A 46 11.06 -11.76 4.87
N MET A 47 11.33 -10.48 5.12
CA MET A 47 10.75 -9.34 4.42
C MET A 47 11.84 -8.34 4.06
N ASN A 48 11.92 -7.96 2.78
CA ASN A 48 12.84 -6.93 2.32
C ASN A 48 12.34 -5.53 2.71
N VAL A 49 13.14 -4.77 3.45
CA VAL A 49 12.71 -3.49 4.04
C VAL A 49 12.48 -2.41 2.98
N THR A 50 13.41 -2.29 2.03
CA THR A 50 13.31 -1.29 0.96
C THR A 50 12.10 -1.55 0.07
N LEU A 51 11.86 -2.81 -0.31
CA LEU A 51 10.68 -3.20 -1.10
C LEU A 51 9.39 -2.91 -0.32
N HIS A 52 9.36 -3.24 0.96
CA HIS A 52 8.21 -3.00 1.83
C HIS A 52 7.84 -1.51 1.90
N LEU A 53 8.81 -0.64 2.17
CA LEU A 53 8.60 0.82 2.19
C LEU A 53 8.23 1.37 0.80
N THR A 54 8.81 0.83 -0.27
CA THR A 54 8.47 1.19 -1.65
C THR A 54 7.00 0.89 -1.94
N LEU A 55 6.50 -0.29 -1.53
CA LEU A 55 5.09 -0.66 -1.71
C LEU A 55 4.18 0.29 -0.92
N HIS A 56 4.54 0.64 0.32
CA HIS A 56 3.78 1.62 1.10
C HIS A 56 3.71 2.97 0.38
N ALA A 57 4.83 3.47 -0.12
CA ALA A 57 4.89 4.72 -0.87
C ALA A 57 4.04 4.65 -2.15
N MET A 58 4.07 3.54 -2.90
CA MET A 58 3.21 3.34 -4.06
C MET A 58 1.72 3.43 -3.70
N ILE A 59 1.29 2.77 -2.63
CA ILE A 59 -0.11 2.82 -2.19
C ILE A 59 -0.52 4.24 -1.79
N GLU A 60 0.33 4.98 -1.08
CA GLU A 60 0.02 6.36 -0.73
C GLU A 60 -0.19 7.26 -1.94
N ARG A 61 0.60 7.05 -3.00
CA ARG A 61 0.40 7.76 -4.26
C ARG A 61 -0.90 7.37 -4.94
N GLN A 62 -1.24 6.07 -4.96
CA GLN A 62 -2.54 5.61 -5.48
C GLN A 62 -3.70 6.28 -4.75
N LEU A 63 -3.64 6.34 -3.41
CA LEU A 63 -4.67 6.96 -2.57
C LEU A 63 -4.75 8.48 -2.76
N ALA A 64 -3.61 9.17 -2.90
CA ALA A 64 -3.59 10.61 -3.08
C ALA A 64 -4.10 11.04 -4.46
N ALA A 65 -3.81 10.26 -5.50
CA ALA A 65 -4.25 10.51 -6.87
C ALA A 65 -5.64 9.92 -7.19
N ASP A 66 -6.13 9.00 -6.35
CA ASP A 66 -7.24 8.10 -6.69
C ASP A 66 -6.98 7.46 -8.06
N ASP A 67 -5.82 6.80 -8.16
CA ASP A 67 -5.31 6.14 -9.36
C ASP A 67 -4.73 4.76 -8.96
N PRO A 68 -5.36 3.65 -9.36
CA PRO A 68 -6.51 3.58 -10.25
C PRO A 68 -7.79 4.15 -9.62
N GLU A 69 -8.62 4.78 -10.46
CA GLU A 69 -9.88 5.42 -10.03
C GLU A 69 -10.78 4.42 -9.31
N GLY A 70 -11.11 4.71 -8.05
CA GLY A 70 -11.90 3.83 -7.18
C GLY A 70 -11.13 3.27 -6.00
N VAL A 71 -9.79 3.33 -6.01
CA VAL A 71 -8.96 2.85 -4.88
C VAL A 71 -9.27 3.60 -3.57
N VAL A 72 -9.61 4.90 -3.65
CA VAL A 72 -10.02 5.68 -2.46
C VAL A 72 -11.36 5.22 -1.91
N ALA A 73 -12.27 4.72 -2.76
CA ALA A 73 -13.55 4.18 -2.30
C ALA A 73 -13.32 2.89 -1.49
N VAL A 74 -12.52 1.96 -2.01
CA VAL A 74 -12.11 0.74 -1.29
C VAL A 74 -11.47 1.09 0.05
N ALA A 75 -10.48 1.99 0.07
CA ALA A 75 -9.80 2.39 1.29
C ALA A 75 -10.77 2.99 2.33
N ARG A 76 -11.80 3.72 1.88
CA ARG A 76 -12.85 4.25 2.75
C ARG A 76 -13.69 3.13 3.36
N GLU A 77 -14.04 2.11 2.58
CA GLU A 77 -14.80 0.96 3.08
C GLU A 77 -14.00 0.18 4.13
N LEU A 78 -12.73 -0.13 3.86
CA LEU A 78 -11.84 -0.75 4.84
C LEU A 78 -11.72 0.07 6.14
N LYS A 79 -11.62 1.40 6.02
CA LYS A 79 -11.61 2.29 7.18
C LYS A 79 -12.92 2.24 7.97
N GLN A 80 -14.07 2.13 7.30
CA GLN A 80 -15.37 1.99 7.96
C GLN A 80 -15.50 0.66 8.70
N LEU A 81 -14.78 -0.38 8.26
CA LEU A 81 -14.65 -1.66 8.96
C LEU A 81 -13.67 -1.62 10.14
N GLY A 82 -13.03 -0.47 10.41
CA GLY A 82 -12.20 -0.26 11.59
C GLY A 82 -10.70 -0.49 11.39
N LEU A 83 -10.26 -0.76 10.16
CA LEU A 83 -8.83 -0.92 9.85
C LEU A 83 -8.09 0.41 10.06
N SER A 84 -6.88 0.31 10.60
CA SER A 84 -5.98 1.47 10.71
C SER A 84 -5.47 1.87 9.31
N ARG A 85 -4.88 3.06 9.21
CA ARG A 85 -4.26 3.50 7.94
C ARG A 85 -3.13 2.56 7.50
N HIS A 86 -2.37 2.03 8.46
CA HIS A 86 -1.32 1.05 8.20
C HIS A 86 -1.91 -0.24 7.63
N ASP A 87 -2.96 -0.77 8.27
CA ASP A 87 -3.63 -2.00 7.83
C ASP A 87 -4.25 -1.85 6.44
N ILE A 88 -4.83 -0.68 6.13
CA ILE A 88 -5.37 -0.38 4.79
C ILE A 88 -4.25 -0.43 3.74
N ARG A 89 -3.08 0.16 4.04
CA ARG A 89 -1.92 0.08 3.14
C ARG A 89 -1.45 -1.36 2.94
N HIS A 90 -1.36 -2.14 4.01
CA HIS A 90 -0.99 -3.55 3.92
C HIS A 90 -2.00 -4.36 3.11
N ALA A 91 -3.30 -4.16 3.34
CA ALA A 91 -4.36 -4.83 2.60
C ALA A 91 -4.25 -4.56 1.10
N ILE A 92 -4.18 -3.29 0.72
CA ILE A 92 -4.04 -2.89 -0.69
C ILE A 92 -2.69 -3.37 -1.28
N GLY A 93 -1.60 -3.21 -0.53
CA GLY A 93 -0.26 -3.64 -0.91
C GLY A 93 -0.15 -5.15 -1.16
N SER A 94 -0.90 -5.96 -0.41
CA SER A 94 -0.95 -7.42 -0.59
C SER A 94 -1.51 -7.84 -1.95
N VAL A 95 -2.45 -7.07 -2.51
CA VAL A 95 -2.96 -7.26 -3.87
C VAL A 95 -1.97 -6.69 -4.88
N LEU A 96 -1.44 -5.50 -4.64
CA LEU A 96 -0.50 -4.85 -5.57
C LEU A 96 0.73 -5.72 -5.84
N ILE A 97 1.31 -6.34 -4.80
CA ILE A 97 2.50 -7.18 -4.97
C ILE A 97 2.23 -8.42 -5.83
N GLN A 98 1.01 -8.98 -5.80
CA GLN A 98 0.59 -10.07 -6.69
C GLN A 98 0.52 -9.63 -8.15
N HIS A 99 0.06 -8.41 -8.40
CA HIS A 99 0.05 -7.81 -9.74
C HIS A 99 1.46 -7.53 -10.23
N ILE A 100 2.32 -6.93 -9.41
CA ILE A 100 3.74 -6.69 -9.74
C ILE A 100 4.43 -8.02 -10.08
N TRP A 101 4.21 -9.06 -9.28
CA TRP A 101 4.76 -10.38 -9.55
C TRP A 101 4.25 -10.96 -10.87
N SER A 102 2.95 -10.83 -11.17
CA SER A 102 2.36 -11.29 -12.43
C SER A 102 2.90 -10.53 -13.64
N ILE A 103 3.07 -9.21 -13.53
CA ILE A 103 3.69 -8.36 -14.56
C ILE A 103 5.11 -8.86 -14.84
N TRP A 104 5.90 -9.06 -13.79
CA TRP A 104 7.30 -9.48 -13.95
C TRP A 104 7.42 -10.92 -14.49
N ARG A 105 6.67 -11.86 -13.91
CA ARG A 105 6.78 -13.29 -14.20
C ARG A 105 6.12 -13.70 -15.52
N ASN A 106 4.97 -13.09 -15.83
CA ASN A 106 4.12 -13.47 -16.95
C ASN A 106 4.11 -12.43 -18.08
N ARG A 107 4.87 -11.32 -17.94
CA ARG A 107 4.91 -10.21 -18.89
C ARG A 107 3.53 -9.63 -19.21
N GLN A 108 2.66 -9.63 -18.20
CA GLN A 108 1.34 -9.02 -18.29
C GLN A 108 1.45 -7.51 -18.10
N THR A 109 0.48 -6.77 -18.62
CA THR A 109 0.29 -5.36 -18.27
C THR A 109 -0.53 -5.26 -16.98
N PHE A 110 -0.41 -4.14 -16.28
CA PHE A 110 -1.28 -3.85 -15.14
C PHE A 110 -2.74 -3.77 -15.60
N ASP A 111 -3.64 -4.40 -14.85
CA ASP A 111 -5.08 -4.42 -15.10
C ASP A 111 -5.80 -3.74 -13.92
N PRO A 112 -6.16 -2.45 -14.06
CA PRO A 112 -6.85 -1.70 -13.01
C PRO A 112 -8.20 -2.32 -12.61
N ALA A 113 -8.92 -2.91 -13.56
CA ALA A 113 -10.24 -3.48 -13.28
C ALA A 113 -10.12 -4.76 -12.44
N ARG A 114 -9.16 -5.64 -12.79
CA ARG A 114 -8.85 -6.82 -11.98
C ARG A 114 -8.35 -6.41 -10.59
N TYR A 115 -7.47 -5.43 -10.52
CA TYR A 115 -6.94 -4.93 -9.25
C TYR A 115 -8.06 -4.42 -8.32
N LEU A 116 -8.97 -3.59 -8.83
CA LEU A 116 -10.10 -3.09 -8.04
C LEU A 116 -11.07 -4.20 -7.63
N ALA A 117 -11.30 -5.20 -8.49
CA ALA A 117 -12.14 -6.35 -8.13
C ALA A 117 -11.55 -7.16 -6.97
N GLU A 118 -10.26 -7.47 -7.02
CA GLU A 118 -9.56 -8.21 -5.95
C GLU A 118 -9.50 -7.39 -4.64
N LEU A 119 -9.41 -6.06 -4.73
CA LEU A 119 -9.54 -5.19 -3.56
C LEU A 119 -10.95 -5.23 -2.95
N SER A 120 -12.01 -5.29 -3.77
CA SER A 120 -13.38 -5.48 -3.28
C SER A 120 -13.55 -6.82 -2.56
N ASP A 121 -12.91 -7.89 -3.02
CA ASP A 121 -12.96 -9.20 -2.34
C ASP A 121 -12.36 -9.15 -0.92
N ILE A 122 -11.32 -8.32 -0.71
CA ILE A 122 -10.77 -8.08 0.65
C ILE A 122 -11.79 -7.38 1.53
N VAL A 123 -12.50 -6.37 1.01
CA VAL A 123 -13.54 -5.66 1.77
C VAL A 123 -14.64 -6.63 2.21
N GLU A 124 -15.08 -7.51 1.33
CA GLU A 124 -16.08 -8.53 1.66
C GLU A 124 -15.56 -9.50 2.73
N THR A 125 -14.31 -9.97 2.58
CA THR A 125 -13.67 -10.85 3.58
C THR A 125 -13.59 -10.19 4.96
N CYS A 126 -13.24 -8.91 5.03
CA CYS A 126 -13.20 -8.15 6.29
C CYS A 126 -14.59 -7.90 6.89
N ARG A 127 -15.65 -7.90 6.07
CA ARG A 127 -17.03 -7.72 6.55
C ARG A 127 -17.59 -8.99 7.21
N GLU A 128 -17.07 -10.15 6.81
CA GLU A 128 -17.47 -11.47 7.33
C GLU A 128 -16.69 -11.92 8.57
N ALA A 129 -15.58 -11.25 8.89
CA ALA A 129 -14.71 -11.53 10.04
C ALA A 129 -15.25 -10.94 11.36
#